data_AF-A0AAD7C831-F1
#
_entry.id   AF-A0AAD7C831-F1
#
_cell.length_a   1.000
_cell.length_b   1.000
_cell.length_c   1.000
_cell.angle_alpha   90.00
_cell.angle_beta   90.00
_cell.angle_gamma   90.00
#
_symmetry.space_group_name_H-M   'P 1'
#
loop_
_entity.id
_entity.type
_entity.pdbx_description
1 polymer ?
#
loop_
_entity_poly.entity_id
_entity_poly.type
_entity_poly.pdbx_seq_one_letter_code
_entity_poly.pdbx_strand_id
1 'polypeptide(L)'
;MRDFHPARFPTSDSTSVLVCKEIPLDIGFHIFSFCGPFDLAKLSCTSKSLRAFIQTNRLWESSYGNMSRGNCSRLPPPPVVEASRNYSPSAYAFWLLGGGLCTRCSAWTDSQPCHFLFRFRACSAECRGMLLHGNSMWHDKRHKYTTLSWGNWLPRESCTLPNGGTVYRYSRRAIKDAENEREQALVVDRGEQLDAECALRALDRSKISQVVVCLDVLLPKLNAPQNAKALESWQIAYLVEKAVVKSANLSFMKSMCMAENKKVQGVLRCPAALSVFDAFNRDLELITTTVWAQIRRLTLAQLEWMKAGVLPPNMPARPGDRIRCEQCNELRADGVSSHKHKATKAPETTRPMLCPECPHSRRSFSEQGLRDHMLSRSVNFPSIVFTADASPGISDLS
;
A
#
# COMPACT_ATOMS: atom_id res chain seq x y z
N MET A 1 -26.03 -46.56 0.15
CA MET A 1 -24.78 -45.77 0.05
C MET A 1 -24.74 -45.21 -1.36
N ARG A 2 -24.85 -43.89 -1.52
CA ARG A 2 -24.76 -43.21 -2.83
C ARG A 2 -23.41 -42.51 -2.86
N ASP A 3 -22.59 -42.85 -3.86
CA ASP A 3 -21.25 -42.32 -4.03
C ASP A 3 -21.30 -40.81 -4.30
N PHE A 4 -20.72 -40.06 -3.37
CA PHE A 4 -20.56 -38.62 -3.45
C PHE A 4 -19.35 -38.34 -4.34
N HIS A 5 -19.56 -38.19 -5.65
CA HIS A 5 -18.51 -37.70 -6.54
C HIS A 5 -18.26 -36.21 -6.26
N PRO A 6 -17.05 -35.81 -5.81
CA PRO A 6 -16.73 -34.40 -5.69
C PRO A 6 -16.78 -33.75 -7.07
N ALA A 7 -17.57 -32.68 -7.19
CA ALA A 7 -17.64 -31.88 -8.40
C ALA A 7 -16.22 -31.48 -8.84
N ARG A 8 -15.82 -31.91 -10.04
CA ARG A 8 -14.56 -31.48 -10.66
C ARG A 8 -14.65 -29.97 -10.86
N PHE A 9 -13.84 -29.21 -10.14
CA PHE A 9 -13.65 -27.80 -10.42
C PHE A 9 -13.04 -27.65 -11.83
N PRO A 10 -13.48 -26.68 -12.63
CA PRO A 10 -12.88 -26.40 -13.92
C PRO A 10 -11.40 -26.06 -13.73
N THR A 11 -10.56 -26.78 -14.47
CA THR A 11 -9.11 -26.54 -14.55
C THR A 11 -8.84 -25.14 -15.09
N SER A 12 -7.79 -24.52 -14.56
CA SER A 12 -7.44 -23.10 -14.57
C SER A 12 -7.09 -22.44 -15.92
N ASP A 13 -7.57 -22.96 -17.04
CA ASP A 13 -7.31 -22.40 -18.39
C ASP A 13 -8.39 -21.41 -18.86
N SER A 14 -9.38 -21.12 -18.03
CA SER A 14 -10.24 -19.95 -18.25
C SER A 14 -9.42 -18.69 -17.92
N THR A 15 -8.76 -18.14 -18.94
CA THR A 15 -8.38 -16.72 -18.98
C THR A 15 -9.51 -15.92 -18.35
N SER A 16 -9.28 -15.42 -17.14
CA SER A 16 -10.07 -14.37 -16.53
C SER A 16 -9.83 -13.11 -17.37
N VAL A 17 -10.40 -13.10 -18.57
CA VAL A 17 -10.39 -11.95 -19.47
C VAL A 17 -10.97 -10.81 -18.65
N LEU A 18 -10.13 -9.78 -18.46
CA LEU A 18 -10.41 -8.62 -17.64
C LEU A 18 -11.72 -7.96 -18.10
N VAL A 19 -12.82 -8.29 -17.41
CA VAL A 19 -14.14 -7.65 -17.52
C VAL A 19 -14.03 -6.12 -17.43
N CYS A 20 -13.00 -5.61 -16.76
CA CYS A 20 -12.74 -4.16 -16.66
C CYS A 20 -12.41 -3.45 -17.98
N LYS A 21 -12.03 -4.14 -19.06
CA LYS A 21 -11.84 -3.49 -20.37
C LYS A 21 -13.17 -3.19 -21.08
N GLU A 22 -14.24 -3.89 -20.71
CA GLU A 22 -15.55 -3.81 -21.35
C GLU A 22 -16.54 -2.95 -20.57
N ILE A 23 -16.20 -2.56 -19.33
CA ILE A 23 -17.04 -1.67 -18.52
C ILE A 23 -16.94 -0.24 -19.08
N PRO A 24 -18.07 0.39 -19.46
CA PRO A 24 -18.11 1.80 -19.81
C PRO A 24 -17.51 2.69 -18.72
N LEU A 25 -16.76 3.72 -19.11
CA LEU A 25 -15.99 4.54 -18.16
C LEU A 25 -16.86 5.23 -17.10
N ASP A 26 -18.06 5.66 -17.47
CA ASP A 26 -19.07 6.25 -16.59
C ASP A 26 -19.57 5.25 -15.54
N ILE A 27 -19.84 4.01 -15.94
CA ILE A 27 -20.22 2.92 -15.02
C ILE A 27 -19.06 2.60 -14.08
N GLY A 28 -17.84 2.47 -14.61
CA GLY A 28 -16.64 2.26 -13.81
C GLY A 28 -16.40 3.37 -12.79
N PHE A 29 -16.62 4.64 -13.20
CA PHE A 29 -16.50 5.80 -12.34
C PHE A 29 -17.55 5.76 -11.23
N HIS A 30 -18.80 5.46 -11.57
CA HIS A 30 -19.89 5.33 -10.61
C HIS A 30 -19.58 4.24 -9.58
N ILE A 31 -19.19 3.04 -10.00
CA ILE A 31 -18.86 1.93 -9.09
C ILE A 31 -17.69 2.31 -8.18
N PHE A 32 -16.58 2.80 -8.73
CA PHE A 32 -15.39 3.10 -7.93
C PHE A 32 -15.54 4.35 -7.06
N SER A 33 -16.51 5.22 -7.35
CA SER A 33 -16.82 6.37 -6.50
C SER A 33 -17.36 5.98 -5.12
N PHE A 34 -17.86 4.75 -4.96
CA PHE A 34 -18.30 4.20 -3.67
C PHE A 34 -17.19 3.48 -2.89
N CYS A 35 -16.00 3.29 -3.48
CA CYS A 35 -14.91 2.61 -2.79
C CYS A 35 -14.33 3.49 -1.67
N GLY A 36 -13.96 2.85 -0.56
CA GLY A 36 -13.05 3.45 0.40
C GLY A 36 -11.65 3.64 -0.23
N PRO A 37 -10.82 4.56 0.29
CA PRO A 37 -9.55 4.90 -0.32
C PRO A 37 -8.57 3.72 -0.32
N PHE A 38 -8.66 2.83 0.68
CA PHE A 38 -7.84 1.63 0.71
C PHE A 38 -8.21 0.61 -0.37
N ASP A 39 -9.51 0.40 -0.60
CA ASP A 39 -9.96 -0.52 -1.65
C ASP A 39 -9.62 0.04 -3.03
N LEU A 40 -9.78 1.34 -3.22
CA LEU A 40 -9.34 2.03 -4.44
C LEU A 40 -7.83 1.88 -4.67
N ALA A 41 -7.02 1.93 -3.60
CA ALA A 41 -5.58 1.67 -3.66
C ALA A 41 -5.27 0.20 -4.02
N LYS A 42 -6.01 -0.76 -3.48
CA LYS A 42 -5.89 -2.17 -3.88
C LYS A 42 -6.26 -2.38 -5.34
N LEU A 43 -7.36 -1.79 -5.80
CA LEU A 43 -7.79 -1.85 -7.20
C LEU A 43 -6.71 -1.29 -8.13
N SER A 44 -6.04 -0.19 -7.77
CA SER A 44 -4.94 0.37 -8.56
C SER A 44 -3.69 -0.53 -8.64
N CYS A 45 -3.58 -1.54 -7.78
CA CYS A 45 -2.53 -2.56 -7.83
C CYS A 45 -2.88 -3.75 -8.73
N THR A 46 -4.14 -3.94 -9.14
CA THR A 46 -4.59 -5.13 -9.89
C THR A 46 -4.19 -5.10 -11.36
N SER A 47 -4.23 -3.93 -12.03
CA SER A 47 -3.82 -3.79 -13.43
C SER A 47 -3.33 -2.39 -13.76
N LYS A 48 -2.53 -2.26 -14.82
CA LYS A 48 -2.05 -0.95 -15.31
C LYS A 48 -3.21 -0.06 -15.79
N SER A 49 -4.21 -0.64 -16.46
CA SER A 49 -5.38 0.08 -16.97
C SER A 49 -6.24 0.63 -15.84
N LEU A 50 -6.56 -0.19 -14.82
CA LEU A 50 -7.28 0.28 -13.65
C LEU A 50 -6.51 1.34 -12.87
N ARG A 51 -5.19 1.17 -12.76
CA ARG A 51 -4.34 2.21 -12.14
C ARG A 51 -4.47 3.54 -12.86
N ALA A 52 -4.34 3.55 -14.19
CA ALA A 52 -4.45 4.77 -14.99
C ALA A 52 -5.84 5.41 -14.84
N PHE A 53 -6.91 4.60 -14.85
CA PHE A 53 -8.27 5.06 -14.63
C PHE A 53 -8.48 5.67 -13.23
N ILE A 54 -8.01 4.98 -12.19
CA ILE A 54 -8.14 5.40 -10.79
C ILE A 54 -7.29 6.62 -10.47
N GLN A 55 -6.17 6.83 -11.16
CA GLN A 55 -5.31 8.00 -10.96
C GLN A 55 -5.93 9.31 -11.44
N THR A 56 -7.13 9.28 -12.04
CA THR A 56 -7.93 10.48 -12.25
C THR A 56 -8.35 11.08 -10.90
N ASN A 57 -8.07 12.37 -10.67
CA ASN A 57 -8.17 13.00 -9.34
C ASN A 57 -9.56 12.92 -8.69
N ARG A 58 -10.63 12.89 -9.48
CA ARG A 58 -12.02 12.93 -8.97
C ARG A 58 -12.41 11.70 -8.15
N LEU A 59 -11.89 10.51 -8.47
CA LEU A 59 -12.22 9.29 -7.71
C LEU A 59 -11.64 9.33 -6.29
N TRP A 60 -10.44 9.87 -6.14
CA TRP A 60 -9.80 9.97 -4.82
C TRP A 60 -10.54 10.94 -3.90
N GLU A 61 -11.01 12.06 -4.44
CA GLU A 61 -11.83 13.01 -3.70
C GLU A 61 -13.09 12.33 -3.14
N SER A 62 -13.87 11.65 -3.97
CA SER A 62 -15.04 10.88 -3.51
C SER A 62 -14.65 9.82 -2.48
N SER A 63 -13.57 9.06 -2.74
CA SER A 63 -13.13 8.00 -1.82
C SER A 63 -12.78 8.51 -0.41
N TYR A 64 -12.13 9.68 -0.31
CA TYR A 64 -11.83 10.30 0.99
C TYR A 64 -13.09 10.79 1.69
N GLY A 65 -14.09 11.22 0.92
CA GLY A 65 -15.43 11.56 1.41
C GLY A 65 -16.19 10.37 1.96
N ASN A 66 -16.04 9.18 1.36
CA ASN A 66 -16.74 7.97 1.82
C ASN A 66 -16.35 7.54 3.25
N MET A 67 -15.19 7.98 3.74
CA MET A 67 -14.78 7.74 5.12
C MET A 67 -15.37 8.70 6.14
N SER A 68 -16.12 9.74 5.73
CA SER A 68 -16.77 10.64 6.69
C SER A 68 -18.07 10.01 7.20
N ARG A 69 -18.07 9.60 8.47
CA ARG A 69 -19.19 8.94 9.15
C ARG A 69 -19.22 9.37 10.61
N GLY A 70 -20.43 9.57 11.15
CA GLY A 70 -20.61 10.00 12.54
C GLY A 70 -19.81 11.26 12.86
N ASN A 71 -18.94 11.17 13.87
CA ASN A 71 -18.06 12.28 14.28
C ASN A 71 -16.73 12.31 13.51
N CYS A 72 -16.46 11.33 12.64
CA CYS A 72 -15.26 11.30 11.82
C CYS A 72 -15.44 12.19 10.59
N SER A 73 -14.63 13.25 10.51
CA SER A 73 -14.58 14.12 9.35
C SER A 73 -13.95 13.41 8.14
N ARG A 74 -14.09 14.04 6.96
CA ARG A 74 -13.43 13.58 5.73
C ARG A 74 -11.94 13.38 5.96
N LEU A 75 -11.38 12.29 5.41
CA LEU A 75 -9.94 12.05 5.46
C LEU A 75 -9.20 13.25 4.82
N PRO A 76 -8.23 13.87 5.52
CA PRO A 76 -7.43 14.93 4.92
C PRO A 76 -6.81 14.47 3.61
N PRO A 77 -6.78 15.34 2.57
CA PRO A 77 -6.15 14.96 1.32
C PRO A 77 -4.67 14.64 1.56
N PRO A 78 -4.04 13.81 0.70
CA PRO A 78 -2.61 13.60 0.78
C PRO A 78 -1.94 14.98 0.74
N PRO A 79 -0.92 15.21 1.59
CA PRO A 79 -0.14 16.41 1.42
C PRO A 79 0.41 16.33 0.00
N VAL A 80 0.21 17.38 -0.78
CA VAL A 80 1.03 17.55 -1.98
C VAL A 80 2.45 17.45 -1.42
N VAL A 81 3.27 16.49 -1.85
CA VAL A 81 4.68 16.44 -1.46
C VAL A 81 5.46 16.02 -2.71
N GLU A 82 5.46 16.93 -3.68
CA GLU A 82 6.63 17.36 -4.45
C GLU A 82 7.40 16.35 -5.33
N ALA A 83 8.32 16.84 -6.16
CA ALA A 83 9.09 16.15 -7.19
C ALA A 83 9.92 14.89 -6.82
N SER A 84 9.84 14.38 -5.59
CA SER A 84 10.28 13.01 -5.25
C SER A 84 9.13 11.97 -5.25
N ARG A 85 7.88 12.36 -5.57
CA ARG A 85 6.70 11.51 -5.82
C ARG A 85 6.33 10.51 -4.71
N ASN A 86 6.47 10.86 -3.44
CA ASN A 86 6.29 9.87 -2.37
C ASN A 86 4.96 9.85 -1.62
N TYR A 87 3.90 10.37 -2.23
CA TYR A 87 2.56 9.80 -2.06
C TYR A 87 1.72 9.99 -3.33
N SER A 88 1.70 8.96 -4.19
CA SER A 88 0.48 8.77 -4.99
C SER A 88 -0.70 8.60 -4.03
N PRO A 89 -1.92 9.02 -4.38
CA PRO A 89 -3.10 8.79 -3.55
C PRO A 89 -3.23 7.34 -3.07
N SER A 90 -2.85 6.36 -3.91
CA SER A 90 -2.78 4.95 -3.51
C SER A 90 -1.73 4.67 -2.42
N ALA A 91 -0.51 5.18 -2.56
CA ALA A 91 0.53 5.02 -1.55
C ALA A 91 0.12 5.67 -0.21
N TYR A 92 -0.57 6.80 -0.28
CA TYR A 92 -1.10 7.49 0.90
C TYR A 92 -2.16 6.65 1.61
N ALA A 93 -3.14 6.13 0.86
CA ALA A 93 -4.18 5.26 1.41
C ALA A 93 -3.61 3.96 1.98
N PHE A 94 -2.62 3.33 1.33
CA PHE A 94 -1.92 2.17 1.89
C PHE A 94 -1.18 2.50 3.18
N TRP A 95 -0.46 3.62 3.20
CA TRP A 95 0.24 4.04 4.41
C TRP A 95 -0.71 4.38 5.55
N LEU A 96 -1.89 4.92 5.30
CA LEU A 96 -2.85 5.17 6.38
C LEU A 96 -3.55 3.87 6.81
N LEU A 97 -4.15 3.16 5.87
CA LEU A 97 -5.18 2.15 6.17
C LEU A 97 -4.73 0.71 5.92
N GLY A 98 -3.63 0.51 5.21
CA GLY A 98 -3.13 -0.81 4.82
C GLY A 98 -2.19 -1.48 5.81
N GLY A 99 -1.93 -0.83 6.95
CA GLY A 99 -0.90 -1.25 7.88
C GLY A 99 0.52 -1.01 7.33
N GLY A 100 1.49 -1.75 7.84
CA GLY A 100 2.87 -1.67 7.39
C GLY A 100 3.85 -2.21 8.42
N LEU A 101 5.13 -1.93 8.22
CA LEU A 101 6.16 -2.39 9.14
C LEU A 101 6.31 -1.42 10.32
N CYS A 102 6.50 -1.98 11.50
CA CYS A 102 6.91 -1.24 12.69
C CYS A 102 8.25 -0.56 12.42
N THR A 103 8.35 0.75 12.66
CA THR A 103 9.58 1.51 12.42
C THR A 103 10.73 1.04 13.31
N ARG A 104 10.43 0.46 14.48
CA ARG A 104 11.43 -0.02 15.44
C ARG A 104 11.92 -1.43 15.16
N CYS A 105 11.00 -2.40 15.09
CA CYS A 105 11.34 -3.82 15.00
C CYS A 105 11.06 -4.45 13.63
N SER A 106 10.52 -3.69 12.69
CA SER A 106 10.13 -4.16 11.34
C SER A 106 9.04 -5.25 11.31
N ALA A 107 8.43 -5.60 12.45
CA ALA A 107 7.27 -6.49 12.46
C ALA A 107 6.08 -5.84 11.74
N TRP A 108 5.33 -6.63 10.97
CA TRP A 108 4.10 -6.16 10.34
C TRP A 108 3.04 -5.79 11.39
N THR A 109 2.30 -4.72 11.16
CA THR A 109 1.22 -4.26 12.04
C THR A 109 0.15 -3.50 11.27
N ASP A 110 -1.11 -3.69 11.67
CA ASP A 110 -2.30 -2.99 11.19
C ASP A 110 -2.60 -1.70 11.98
N SER A 111 -1.88 -1.48 13.09
CA SER A 111 -1.96 -0.27 13.89
C SER A 111 -1.76 0.97 13.04
N GLN A 112 -2.54 2.02 13.27
CA GLN A 112 -2.39 3.30 12.57
C GLN A 112 -1.01 3.96 12.86
N PRO A 113 -0.51 4.87 12.00
CA PRO A 113 0.72 5.60 12.28
C PRO A 113 0.65 6.32 13.64
N CYS A 114 1.71 6.23 14.44
CA CYS A 114 1.78 6.92 15.74
C CYS A 114 2.42 8.31 15.65
N HIS A 115 2.98 8.67 14.48
CA HIS A 115 3.48 10.01 14.18
C HIS A 115 3.39 10.24 12.67
N PHE A 116 2.54 11.16 12.21
CA PHE A 116 2.28 11.32 10.77
C PHE A 116 3.43 12.02 10.04
N LEU A 117 4.00 13.07 10.64
CA LEU A 117 5.12 13.80 10.05
C LEU A 117 6.36 12.91 9.79
N PHE A 118 6.77 12.12 10.80
CA PHE A 118 7.91 11.20 10.68
C PHE A 118 7.54 9.80 10.18
N ARG A 119 6.26 9.57 9.90
CA ARG A 119 5.71 8.30 9.38
C ARG A 119 6.02 7.09 10.27
N PHE A 120 6.01 7.28 11.57
CA PHE A 120 6.29 6.20 12.52
C PHE A 120 5.07 5.30 12.69
N ARG A 121 5.32 3.99 12.72
CA ARG A 121 4.33 2.96 13.09
C ARG A 121 4.93 2.07 14.17
N ALA A 122 4.10 1.68 15.13
CA ALA A 122 4.51 0.80 16.22
C ALA A 122 3.56 -0.40 16.30
N CYS A 123 4.12 -1.61 16.40
CA CYS A 123 3.32 -2.84 16.59
C CYS A 123 2.92 -3.07 18.05
N SER A 124 3.53 -2.36 19.00
CA SER A 124 3.26 -2.50 20.44
C SER A 124 3.42 -1.17 21.17
N ALA A 125 2.87 -1.08 22.39
CA ALA A 125 3.05 0.06 23.27
C ALA A 125 4.54 0.32 23.59
N GLU A 126 5.32 -0.75 23.76
CA GLU A 126 6.76 -0.67 23.99
C GLU A 126 7.50 -0.07 22.79
N CYS A 127 7.23 -0.55 21.56
CA CYS A 127 7.79 0.03 20.34
C CYS A 127 7.39 1.50 20.19
N ARG A 128 6.14 1.85 20.53
CA ARG A 128 5.65 3.23 20.51
C ARG A 128 6.44 4.09 21.50
N GLY A 129 6.64 3.62 22.73
CA GLY A 129 7.44 4.30 23.75
C GLY A 129 8.88 4.55 23.29
N MET A 130 9.54 3.53 22.70
CA MET A 130 10.89 3.68 22.15
C MET A 130 10.99 4.66 20.97
N LEU A 131 9.94 4.76 20.15
CA LEU A 131 9.92 5.71 19.03
C LEU A 131 9.68 7.14 19.48
N LEU A 132 8.75 7.36 20.44
CA LEU A 132 8.33 8.69 20.88
C LEU A 132 9.18 9.27 22.03
N HIS A 133 9.79 8.42 22.85
CA HIS A 133 10.59 8.85 24.01
C HIS A 133 12.04 8.37 23.96
N GLY A 134 12.37 7.44 23.07
CA GLY A 134 13.74 6.92 22.93
C GLY A 134 14.61 7.72 21.97
N ASN A 135 15.74 7.12 21.59
CA ASN A 135 16.76 7.70 20.71
C ASN A 135 16.33 7.81 19.23
N SER A 136 15.06 7.60 18.88
CA SER A 136 14.60 7.62 17.48
C SER A 136 14.44 9.04 16.94
N MET A 137 14.21 10.01 17.83
CA MET A 137 14.15 11.43 17.50
C MET A 137 15.44 12.15 17.92
N TRP A 138 15.83 13.13 17.13
CA TRP A 138 16.93 14.04 17.43
C TRP A 138 16.39 15.42 17.78
N HIS A 139 16.84 15.98 18.90
CA HIS A 139 16.55 17.35 19.31
C HIS A 139 17.70 18.26 18.89
N ASP A 140 17.48 19.06 17.85
CA ASP A 140 18.46 20.01 17.36
C ASP A 140 18.41 21.31 18.16
N LYS A 141 18.96 21.26 19.38
CA LYS A 141 19.05 22.41 20.29
C LYS A 141 20.03 23.48 19.82
N ARG A 142 20.93 23.13 18.90
CA ARG A 142 21.99 24.02 18.39
C ARG A 142 21.73 24.48 16.96
N HIS A 143 20.55 24.19 16.41
CA HIS A 143 20.19 24.59 15.05
C HIS A 143 21.17 24.07 13.97
N LYS A 144 21.85 22.94 14.23
CA LYS A 144 22.88 22.35 13.36
C LYS A 144 22.34 22.09 11.96
N TYR A 145 21.13 21.56 11.84
CA TYR A 145 20.57 21.18 10.53
C TYR A 145 19.80 22.32 9.89
N THR A 146 19.26 23.27 10.67
CA THR A 146 18.58 24.45 10.12
C THR A 146 19.50 25.42 9.40
N THR A 147 20.80 25.43 9.74
CA THR A 147 21.81 26.24 9.04
C THR A 147 22.32 25.59 7.76
N LEU A 148 22.05 24.30 7.54
CA LEU A 148 22.44 23.57 6.34
C LEU A 148 21.36 23.73 5.26
N SER A 149 21.76 23.98 4.02
CA SER A 149 20.84 24.15 2.88
C SER A 149 19.89 22.96 2.71
N TRP A 150 20.41 21.74 2.85
CA TRP A 150 19.63 20.50 2.76
C TRP A 150 18.82 20.19 4.02
N GLY A 151 19.22 20.68 5.20
CA GLY A 151 18.50 20.38 6.44
C GLY A 151 17.14 21.06 6.51
N ASN A 152 16.92 22.10 5.70
CA ASN A 152 15.60 22.68 5.47
C ASN A 152 14.63 21.77 4.72
N TRP A 153 15.12 20.70 4.08
CA TRP A 153 14.28 19.72 3.39
C TRP A 153 13.81 18.59 4.28
N LEU A 154 14.41 18.42 5.47
CA LEU A 154 14.01 17.40 6.41
C LEU A 154 12.64 17.73 7.04
N PRO A 155 11.70 16.78 7.09
CA PRO A 155 10.52 16.91 7.92
C PRO A 155 10.95 17.20 9.36
N ARG A 156 10.40 18.27 9.95
CA ARG A 156 10.74 18.72 11.30
C ARG A 156 9.54 19.26 12.05
N GLU A 157 9.53 19.03 13.35
CA GLU A 157 8.58 19.64 14.28
C GLU A 157 9.31 20.72 15.09
N SER A 158 8.71 21.91 15.20
CA SER A 158 9.21 22.97 16.08
C SER A 158 8.58 22.84 17.47
N CYS A 159 9.39 22.91 18.51
CA CYS A 159 8.95 22.91 19.90
C CYS A 159 9.47 24.15 20.61
N THR A 160 8.57 24.90 21.23
CA THR A 160 8.93 26.03 22.10
C THR A 160 9.27 25.50 23.49
N LEU A 161 10.45 25.83 23.98
CA LEU A 161 10.91 25.52 25.33
C LEU A 161 10.31 26.51 26.35
N PRO A 162 10.31 26.16 27.66
CA PRO A 162 9.81 27.05 28.70
C PRO A 162 10.50 28.43 28.77
N ASN A 163 11.75 28.53 28.31
CA ASN A 163 12.51 29.78 28.24
C ASN A 163 12.25 30.60 26.96
N GLY A 164 11.26 30.22 26.15
CA GLY A 164 10.96 30.85 24.85
C GLY A 164 11.87 30.42 23.70
N GLY A 165 12.91 29.61 23.95
CA GLY A 165 13.77 29.09 22.88
C GLY A 165 13.02 28.10 21.98
N THR A 166 13.39 28.04 20.70
CA THR A 166 12.82 27.06 19.76
C THR A 166 13.79 25.91 19.54
N VAL A 167 13.32 24.68 19.64
CA VAL A 167 14.09 23.46 19.29
C VAL A 167 13.38 22.75 18.15
N TYR A 168 14.17 22.20 17.22
CA TYR A 168 13.63 21.39 16.14
C TYR A 168 13.83 19.90 16.42
N ARG A 169 12.78 19.11 16.17
CA ARG A 169 12.81 17.65 16.23
C ARG A 169 12.90 17.06 14.83
N TYR A 170 13.76 16.08 14.68
CA TYR A 170 13.95 15.33 13.44
C TYR A 170 13.90 13.83 13.69
N SER A 171 13.52 13.06 12.69
CA SER A 171 13.78 11.62 12.67
C SER A 171 15.28 11.38 12.45
N ARG A 172 15.93 10.61 13.33
CA ARG A 172 17.36 10.26 13.16
C ARG A 172 17.61 9.52 11.85
N ARG A 173 16.66 8.67 11.44
CA ARG A 173 16.73 7.97 10.16
C ARG A 173 16.70 8.96 8.99
N ALA A 174 15.81 9.95 9.03
CA ALA A 174 15.75 10.95 7.97
C ALA A 174 17.03 11.80 7.88
N ILE A 175 17.64 12.15 9.02
CA ILE A 175 18.95 12.80 9.04
C ILE A 175 19.99 11.92 8.36
N LYS A 176 20.10 10.64 8.78
CA LYS A 176 21.08 9.72 8.22
C LYS A 176 20.88 9.48 6.72
N ASP A 177 19.64 9.31 6.29
CA ASP A 177 19.31 9.11 4.88
C ASP A 177 19.71 10.34 4.05
N ALA A 178 19.46 11.56 4.55
CA ALA A 178 19.88 12.80 3.90
C ALA A 178 21.40 13.02 3.90
N GLU A 179 22.10 12.65 4.99
CA GLU A 179 23.56 12.68 5.04
C GLU A 179 24.16 11.72 4.01
N ASN A 180 23.63 10.49 3.92
CA ASN A 180 24.04 9.52 2.89
C ASN A 180 23.76 10.02 1.47
N GLU A 181 22.57 10.57 1.20
CA GLU A 181 22.22 11.12 -0.13
C GLU A 181 23.15 12.29 -0.51
N ARG A 182 23.50 13.15 0.45
CA ARG A 182 24.48 14.23 0.24
C ARG A 182 25.86 13.67 -0.09
N GLU A 183 26.34 12.69 0.66
CA GLU A 183 27.65 12.06 0.41
C GLU A 183 27.68 11.42 -0.98
N GLN A 184 26.61 10.72 -1.37
CA GLN A 184 26.46 10.14 -2.70
C GLN A 184 26.45 11.20 -3.80
N ALA A 185 25.74 12.32 -3.59
CA ALA A 185 25.76 13.43 -4.55
C ALA A 185 27.17 13.99 -4.75
N LEU A 186 27.95 14.13 -3.68
CA LEU A 186 29.34 14.58 -3.76
C LEU A 186 30.24 13.58 -4.52
N VAL A 187 30.03 12.27 -4.36
CA VAL A 187 30.73 11.23 -5.14
C VAL A 187 30.42 11.40 -6.64
N VAL A 188 29.14 11.54 -6.99
CA VAL A 188 28.70 11.74 -8.38
C VAL A 188 29.25 13.04 -8.97
N ASP A 189 29.24 14.14 -8.21
CA ASP A 189 29.76 15.44 -8.66
C ASP A 189 31.27 15.40 -8.94
N ARG A 190 32.02 14.51 -8.26
CA ARG A 190 33.43 14.24 -8.57
C ARG A 190 33.64 13.34 -9.79
N GLY A 191 32.56 12.86 -10.42
CA GLY A 191 32.61 11.94 -11.55
C GLY A 191 32.94 10.49 -11.15
N GLU A 192 32.92 10.18 -9.86
CA GLU A 192 33.14 8.82 -9.37
C GLU A 192 31.90 7.96 -9.61
N GLN A 193 32.09 6.68 -9.94
CA GLN A 193 30.98 5.73 -10.05
C GLN A 193 30.46 5.38 -8.66
N LEU A 194 29.16 5.52 -8.45
CA LEU A 194 28.49 4.95 -7.29
C LEU A 194 28.55 3.42 -7.38
N ASP A 195 28.77 2.77 -6.24
CA ASP A 195 28.70 1.32 -6.13
C ASP A 195 27.33 0.83 -6.65
N ALA A 196 27.29 -0.31 -7.33
CA ALA A 196 26.08 -0.82 -8.00
C ALA A 196 24.94 -1.10 -7.02
N GLU A 197 25.26 -1.39 -5.76
CA GLU A 197 24.29 -1.53 -4.66
C GLU A 197 23.69 -0.20 -4.20
N CYS A 198 24.37 0.92 -4.49
CA CYS A 198 23.98 2.30 -4.18
C CYS A 198 23.47 3.07 -5.40
N ALA A 199 23.09 2.39 -6.48
CA ALA A 199 22.55 3.03 -7.67
C ALA A 199 21.30 3.84 -7.30
N LEU A 200 21.50 5.16 -7.12
CA LEU A 200 20.43 6.14 -7.11
C LEU A 200 19.53 5.84 -8.31
N ARG A 201 18.21 5.96 -8.13
CA ARG A 201 17.28 5.88 -9.27
C ARG A 201 17.73 6.95 -10.27
N ALA A 202 18.41 6.54 -11.34
CA ALA A 202 18.95 7.46 -12.32
C ALA A 202 17.80 8.29 -12.90
N LEU A 203 17.71 9.54 -12.46
CA LEU A 203 16.80 10.50 -13.03
C LEU A 203 17.47 11.04 -14.28
N ASP A 204 16.82 10.79 -15.40
CA ASP A 204 17.21 11.28 -16.71
C ASP A 204 17.45 12.80 -16.65
N ARG A 205 18.71 13.21 -16.89
CA ARG A 205 19.15 14.62 -16.86
C ARG A 205 18.35 15.51 -17.82
N SER A 206 17.79 14.96 -18.90
CA SER A 206 16.93 15.71 -19.83
C SER A 206 15.59 16.14 -19.22
N LYS A 207 15.22 15.57 -18.06
CA LYS A 207 14.01 15.92 -17.30
C LYS A 207 14.28 16.86 -16.12
N ILE A 208 15.55 17.21 -15.87
CA ILE A 208 16.00 18.04 -14.74
C ILE A 208 16.13 19.52 -15.15
N SER A 209 15.89 19.86 -16.42
CA SER A 209 15.78 21.25 -16.86
C SER A 209 14.43 21.84 -16.44
N GLN A 210 14.29 22.25 -15.18
CA GLN A 210 13.55 23.45 -14.78
C GLN A 210 13.66 23.69 -13.25
N VAL A 211 14.21 24.84 -12.91
CA VAL A 211 14.25 25.45 -11.57
C VAL A 211 12.85 25.59 -10.93
N VAL A 212 11.77 25.46 -11.72
CA VAL A 212 10.37 25.37 -11.29
C VAL A 212 10.11 24.15 -10.39
N VAL A 213 10.82 23.04 -10.64
CA VAL A 213 10.72 21.82 -9.84
C VAL A 213 11.12 22.09 -8.39
N CYS A 214 12.07 22.99 -8.11
CA CYS A 214 12.47 23.29 -6.73
C CYS A 214 11.42 24.08 -5.92
N LEU A 215 10.63 24.97 -6.53
CA LEU A 215 9.60 25.76 -5.81
C LEU A 215 8.31 24.97 -5.60
N ASP A 216 7.91 24.17 -6.60
CA ASP A 216 6.89 23.13 -6.44
C ASP A 216 7.36 21.97 -5.54
N VAL A 217 8.66 21.95 -5.19
CA VAL A 217 9.34 21.09 -4.18
C VAL A 217 9.65 21.81 -2.86
N LEU A 218 9.08 22.98 -2.61
CA LEU A 218 9.23 23.62 -1.29
C LEU A 218 7.89 24.03 -0.67
N LEU A 219 6.93 24.46 -1.49
CA LEU A 219 5.61 24.90 -1.04
C LEU A 219 4.84 23.80 -0.28
N PRO A 220 4.74 22.57 -0.82
CA PRO A 220 4.04 21.53 -0.09
C PRO A 220 4.76 20.98 1.17
N LYS A 221 6.09 21.07 1.27
CA LYS A 221 6.83 20.78 2.51
C LYS A 221 6.53 21.75 3.65
N LEU A 222 6.24 23.02 3.35
CA LEU A 222 5.83 24.00 4.37
C LEU A 222 4.51 23.62 5.06
N ASN A 223 3.63 22.91 4.35
CA ASN A 223 2.34 22.46 4.88
C ASN A 223 2.37 21.06 5.50
N ALA A 224 3.49 20.33 5.43
CA ALA A 224 3.59 18.98 5.98
C ALA A 224 3.27 18.90 7.49
N PRO A 225 3.74 19.85 8.34
CA PRO A 225 3.34 19.87 9.75
C PRO A 225 1.85 20.14 9.96
N GLN A 226 1.24 21.03 9.16
CA GLN A 226 -0.20 21.32 9.24
C GLN A 226 -1.03 20.10 8.83
N ASN A 227 -0.64 19.43 7.74
CA ASN A 227 -1.30 18.21 7.29
C ASN A 227 -1.13 17.06 8.31
N ALA A 228 0.05 16.92 8.92
CA ALA A 228 0.27 15.95 9.99
C ALA A 228 -0.67 16.21 11.17
N LYS A 229 -0.81 17.47 11.62
CA LYS A 229 -1.76 17.84 12.67
C LYS A 229 -3.22 17.54 12.28
N ALA A 230 -3.61 17.86 11.04
CA ALA A 230 -4.94 17.52 10.54
C ALA A 230 -5.21 16.02 10.58
N LEU A 231 -4.21 15.19 10.23
CA LEU A 231 -4.29 13.74 10.32
C LEU A 231 -4.33 13.22 11.75
N GLU A 232 -3.62 13.85 12.69
CA GLU A 232 -3.69 13.52 14.10
C GLU A 232 -5.09 13.79 14.67
N SER A 233 -5.67 14.94 14.36
CA SER A 233 -7.06 15.26 14.73
C SER A 233 -8.06 14.29 14.09
N TRP A 234 -7.91 14.01 12.80
CA TRP A 234 -8.74 13.04 12.10
C TRP A 234 -8.63 11.63 12.69
N GLN A 235 -7.42 11.17 12.99
CA GLN A 235 -7.16 9.83 13.52
C GLN A 235 -7.87 9.61 14.86
N ILE A 236 -7.87 10.60 15.74
CA ILE A 236 -8.55 10.50 17.04
C ILE A 236 -10.05 10.26 16.81
N ALA A 237 -10.69 11.08 15.97
CA ALA A 237 -12.11 10.93 15.65
C ALA A 237 -12.40 9.59 14.93
N TYR A 238 -11.54 9.21 13.99
CA TYR A 238 -11.61 7.94 13.27
C TYR A 238 -11.56 6.73 14.20
N LEU A 239 -10.63 6.70 15.15
CA LEU A 239 -10.48 5.56 16.07
C LEU A 239 -11.68 5.43 17.03
N VAL A 240 -12.24 6.56 17.46
CA VAL A 240 -13.47 6.59 18.28
C VAL A 240 -14.64 6.03 17.48
N GLU A 241 -14.89 6.56 16.28
CA GLU A 241 -16.00 6.11 15.43
C GLU A 241 -15.83 4.64 15.02
N LYS A 242 -14.60 4.23 14.68
CA LYS A 242 -14.27 2.84 14.36
C LYS A 242 -14.61 1.88 15.50
N ALA A 243 -14.40 2.29 16.75
CA ALA A 243 -14.75 1.47 17.91
C ALA A 243 -16.27 1.29 18.03
N VAL A 244 -17.04 2.36 17.78
CA VAL A 244 -18.51 2.34 17.75
C VAL A 244 -19.02 1.41 16.64
N VAL A 245 -18.57 1.63 15.40
CA VAL A 245 -18.92 0.80 14.24
C VAL A 245 -18.53 -0.66 14.44
N LYS A 246 -17.33 -0.93 14.95
CA LYS A 246 -16.87 -2.29 15.25
C LYS A 246 -17.75 -3.00 16.28
N SER A 247 -18.20 -2.28 17.30
CA SER A 247 -19.13 -2.82 18.30
C SER A 247 -20.48 -3.16 17.67
N ALA A 248 -21.04 -2.25 16.86
CA ALA A 248 -22.31 -2.46 16.15
C ALA A 248 -22.21 -3.65 15.17
N ASN A 249 -21.16 -3.70 14.35
CA ASN A 249 -20.91 -4.80 13.42
C ASN A 249 -20.72 -6.13 14.14
N LEU A 250 -20.04 -6.15 15.29
CA LEU A 250 -19.90 -7.37 16.09
C LEU A 250 -21.24 -7.84 16.65
N SER A 251 -22.10 -6.92 17.09
CA SER A 251 -23.46 -7.22 17.53
C SER A 251 -24.29 -7.82 16.40
N PHE A 252 -24.27 -7.19 15.22
CA PHE A 252 -24.92 -7.71 14.02
C PHE A 252 -24.44 -9.13 13.68
N MET A 253 -23.13 -9.36 13.67
CA MET A 253 -22.56 -10.68 13.39
C MET A 253 -22.99 -11.73 14.42
N LYS A 254 -23.10 -11.38 15.71
CA LYS A 254 -23.63 -12.28 16.74
C LYS A 254 -25.09 -12.68 16.45
N SER A 255 -25.94 -11.72 16.07
CA SER A 255 -27.34 -11.99 15.73
C SER A 255 -27.46 -12.92 14.52
N MET A 256 -26.69 -12.68 13.45
CA MET A 256 -26.66 -13.56 12.28
C MET A 256 -26.14 -14.96 12.64
N CYS A 257 -25.07 -15.05 13.44
CA CYS A 257 -24.53 -16.34 13.87
C CYS A 257 -25.52 -17.14 14.74
N MET A 258 -26.30 -16.46 15.60
CA MET A 258 -27.33 -17.08 16.42
C MET A 258 -28.45 -17.66 15.55
N ALA A 259 -28.92 -16.91 14.55
CA ALA A 259 -29.92 -17.40 13.59
C ALA A 259 -29.44 -18.63 12.80
N GLU A 260 -28.14 -18.73 12.54
CA GLU A 260 -27.51 -19.86 11.82
C GLU A 260 -27.06 -21.00 12.74
N ASN A 261 -27.27 -20.88 14.07
CA ASN A 261 -26.72 -21.79 15.08
C ASN A 261 -25.20 -22.04 14.92
N LYS A 262 -24.44 -20.98 14.69
CA LYS A 262 -22.96 -21.01 14.57
C LYS A 262 -22.31 -20.17 15.67
N LYS A 263 -21.07 -20.53 16.04
CA LYS A 263 -20.26 -19.71 16.96
C LYS A 263 -19.66 -18.52 16.21
N VAL A 264 -19.83 -17.31 16.75
CA VAL A 264 -19.30 -16.06 16.13
C VAL A 264 -17.79 -16.11 15.88
N GLN A 265 -17.01 -16.70 16.79
CA GLN A 265 -15.56 -16.85 16.61
C GLN A 265 -15.22 -17.78 15.44
N GLY A 266 -16.03 -18.81 15.16
CA GLY A 266 -15.83 -19.69 14.01
C GLY A 266 -16.09 -18.95 12.70
N VAL A 267 -17.18 -18.18 12.66
CA VAL A 267 -17.54 -17.35 11.50
C VAL A 267 -16.48 -16.27 11.23
N LEU A 268 -16.05 -15.52 12.25
CA LEU A 268 -15.01 -14.48 12.09
C LEU A 268 -13.60 -15.03 11.82
N ARG A 269 -13.40 -16.36 11.89
CA ARG A 269 -12.17 -17.01 11.41
C ARG A 269 -12.22 -17.34 9.91
N CYS A 270 -13.40 -17.29 9.29
CA CYS A 270 -13.57 -17.53 7.87
C CYS A 270 -13.06 -16.31 7.08
N PRO A 271 -12.18 -16.48 6.07
CA PRO A 271 -11.60 -15.36 5.33
C PRO A 271 -12.62 -14.39 4.72
N ALA A 272 -13.73 -14.90 4.20
CA ALA A 272 -14.76 -14.05 3.59
C ALA A 272 -15.42 -13.13 4.62
N ALA A 273 -15.85 -13.71 5.75
CA ALA A 273 -16.47 -12.95 6.84
C ALA A 273 -15.49 -11.98 7.49
N LEU A 274 -14.25 -12.41 7.75
CA LEU A 274 -13.21 -11.55 8.31
C LEU A 274 -12.89 -10.37 7.38
N SER A 275 -12.73 -10.63 6.07
CA SER A 275 -12.45 -9.58 5.09
C SER A 275 -13.57 -8.53 5.04
N VAL A 276 -14.84 -8.95 5.06
CA VAL A 276 -15.97 -8.00 5.10
C VAL A 276 -16.01 -7.25 6.43
N PHE A 277 -15.83 -7.96 7.55
CA PHE A 277 -15.82 -7.35 8.87
C PHE A 277 -14.73 -6.27 8.98
N ASP A 278 -13.51 -6.57 8.54
CA ASP A 278 -12.39 -5.63 8.57
C ASP A 278 -12.57 -4.47 7.60
N ALA A 279 -13.12 -4.71 6.40
CA ALA A 279 -13.40 -3.66 5.43
C ALA A 279 -14.44 -2.67 5.94
N PHE A 280 -15.59 -3.15 6.41
CA PHE A 280 -16.66 -2.30 6.92
C PHE A 280 -16.21 -1.53 8.17
N ASN A 281 -15.46 -2.15 9.08
CA ASN A 281 -14.90 -1.44 10.24
C ASN A 281 -13.84 -0.41 9.84
N ARG A 282 -13.03 -0.68 8.81
CA ARG A 282 -12.04 0.27 8.32
C ARG A 282 -12.70 1.49 7.69
N ASP A 283 -13.79 1.28 6.94
CA ASP A 283 -14.48 2.32 6.17
C ASP A 283 -15.63 2.98 6.96
N LEU A 284 -15.78 2.62 8.25
CA LEU A 284 -16.79 3.15 9.17
C LEU A 284 -18.24 2.85 8.73
N GLU A 285 -18.43 1.71 8.07
CA GLU A 285 -19.73 1.25 7.56
C GLU A 285 -20.35 0.15 8.41
N LEU A 286 -21.69 0.11 8.42
CA LEU A 286 -22.44 -0.94 9.08
C LEU A 286 -22.70 -2.12 8.13
N ILE A 287 -22.45 -3.33 8.60
CA ILE A 287 -22.80 -4.55 7.86
C ILE A 287 -24.32 -4.70 7.87
N THR A 288 -24.90 -4.84 6.69
CA THR A 288 -26.34 -5.02 6.52
C THR A 288 -26.70 -6.48 6.26
N THR A 289 -27.99 -6.80 6.35
CA THR A 289 -28.53 -8.12 5.98
C THR A 289 -28.24 -8.47 4.53
N THR A 290 -28.27 -7.50 3.62
CA THR A 290 -27.93 -7.68 2.20
C THR A 290 -26.47 -8.09 2.02
N VAL A 291 -25.55 -7.40 2.68
CA VAL A 291 -24.11 -7.72 2.65
C VAL A 291 -23.87 -9.12 3.22
N TRP A 292 -24.50 -9.44 4.35
CA TRP A 292 -24.44 -10.79 4.92
C TRP A 292 -24.95 -11.84 3.93
N ALA A 293 -26.12 -11.65 3.33
CA ALA A 293 -26.70 -12.60 2.39
C ALA A 293 -25.76 -12.90 1.21
N GLN A 294 -25.05 -11.90 0.71
CA GLN A 294 -24.07 -12.05 -0.38
C GLN A 294 -22.88 -12.95 0.02
N ILE A 295 -22.34 -12.77 1.22
CA ILE A 295 -21.16 -13.55 1.68
C ILE A 295 -21.50 -14.82 2.45
N ARG A 296 -22.77 -15.00 2.83
CA ARG A 296 -23.24 -16.07 3.71
C ARG A 296 -22.86 -17.44 3.18
N ARG A 297 -23.17 -17.73 1.91
CA ARG A 297 -22.90 -19.04 1.29
C ARG A 297 -21.41 -19.40 1.35
N LEU A 298 -20.55 -18.44 0.97
CA LEU A 298 -19.10 -18.63 0.98
C LEU A 298 -18.57 -18.83 2.40
N THR A 299 -19.04 -18.02 3.35
CA THR A 299 -18.68 -18.10 4.77
C THR A 299 -19.04 -19.46 5.37
N LEU A 300 -20.26 -19.94 5.11
CA LEU A 300 -20.71 -21.23 5.62
C LEU A 300 -19.92 -22.39 5.00
N ALA A 301 -19.62 -22.33 3.70
CA ALA A 301 -18.76 -23.33 3.04
C ALA A 301 -17.34 -23.35 3.65
N GLN A 302 -16.73 -22.18 3.84
CA GLN A 302 -15.42 -22.04 4.50
C GLN A 302 -15.43 -22.61 5.92
N LEU A 303 -16.51 -22.39 6.67
CA LEU A 303 -16.65 -22.91 8.03
C LEU A 303 -16.68 -24.45 8.05
N GLU A 304 -17.39 -25.08 7.12
CA GLU A 304 -17.43 -26.54 7.03
C GLU A 304 -16.08 -27.13 6.56
N TRP A 305 -15.37 -26.47 5.64
CA TRP A 305 -14.00 -26.86 5.28
C TRP A 305 -13.03 -26.81 6.46
N MET A 306 -13.10 -25.74 7.25
CA MET A 306 -12.26 -25.59 8.44
C MET A 306 -12.54 -26.68 9.49
N LYS A 307 -13.80 -27.11 9.65
CA LYS A 307 -14.14 -28.25 10.52
C LYS A 307 -13.61 -29.58 9.98
N ALA A 308 -13.61 -29.75 8.67
CA ALA A 308 -13.03 -30.92 8.00
C ALA A 308 -11.49 -30.92 8.00
N GLY A 309 -10.84 -29.88 8.53
CA GLY A 309 -9.38 -29.73 8.48
C GLY A 309 -8.84 -29.37 7.10
N VAL A 310 -9.71 -28.97 6.17
CA VAL A 310 -9.34 -28.54 4.82
C VAL A 310 -9.03 -27.04 4.86
N LEU A 311 -7.77 -26.68 4.60
CA LEU A 311 -7.39 -25.28 4.43
C LEU A 311 -7.98 -24.77 3.10
N PRO A 312 -8.70 -23.63 3.09
CA PRO A 312 -9.17 -23.03 1.86
C PRO A 312 -7.98 -22.70 0.94
N PRO A 313 -8.09 -22.97 -0.37
CA PRO A 313 -7.11 -22.46 -1.32
C PRO A 313 -7.08 -20.93 -1.20
N ASN A 314 -5.87 -20.36 -1.08
CA ASN A 314 -5.61 -18.92 -0.94
C ASN A 314 -5.91 -18.28 0.42
N MET A 315 -5.93 -19.03 1.53
CA MET A 315 -5.87 -18.36 2.84
C MET A 315 -4.49 -17.71 3.02
N PRO A 316 -4.37 -16.37 3.18
CA PRO A 316 -3.10 -15.78 3.56
C PRO A 316 -2.69 -16.37 4.91
N ALA A 317 -1.47 -16.91 4.99
CA ALA A 317 -0.92 -17.41 6.24
C ALA A 317 -0.99 -16.30 7.29
N ARG A 318 -1.48 -16.61 8.49
CA ARG A 318 -1.55 -15.60 9.54
C ARG A 318 -0.14 -15.16 9.92
N PRO A 319 0.04 -13.93 10.39
CA PRO A 319 1.26 -13.54 11.10
C PRO A 319 1.50 -14.54 12.25
N GLY A 320 2.56 -15.34 12.15
CA GLY A 320 2.89 -16.40 13.12
C GLY A 320 2.47 -17.83 12.73
N ASP A 321 1.64 -18.01 11.69
CA ASP A 321 1.42 -19.34 11.14
C ASP A 321 2.72 -19.80 10.48
N ARG A 322 3.18 -20.99 10.88
CA ARG A 322 4.35 -21.57 10.25
C ARG A 322 3.98 -22.10 8.87
N ILE A 323 4.42 -21.44 7.81
CA ILE A 323 4.27 -21.94 6.43
C ILE A 323 5.31 -23.03 6.21
N ARG A 324 4.87 -24.20 5.72
CA ARG A 324 5.79 -25.21 5.18
C ARG A 324 6.38 -24.68 3.89
N CYS A 325 7.69 -24.58 3.83
CA CYS A 325 8.33 -24.37 2.54
C CYS A 325 8.08 -25.60 1.65
N GLU A 326 7.55 -25.38 0.44
CA GLU A 326 7.27 -26.46 -0.52
C GLU A 326 8.53 -27.23 -0.96
N GLN A 327 9.72 -26.60 -0.88
CA GLN A 327 10.97 -27.22 -1.33
C GLN A 327 11.69 -28.06 -0.26
N CYS A 328 11.60 -27.69 1.01
CA CYS A 328 12.31 -28.41 2.10
C CYS A 328 11.40 -28.93 3.21
N ASN A 329 10.09 -28.64 3.15
CA ASN A 329 9.07 -29.03 4.12
C ASN A 329 9.29 -28.48 5.54
N GLU A 330 10.19 -27.51 5.74
CA GLU A 330 10.38 -26.81 7.02
C GLU A 330 9.26 -25.81 7.29
N LEU A 331 8.76 -25.80 8.53
CA LEU A 331 7.73 -24.89 9.05
C LEU A 331 8.37 -23.56 9.51
N ARG A 332 8.01 -22.41 8.89
CA ARG A 332 8.57 -21.08 9.24
C ARG A 332 7.52 -20.00 9.45
N ALA A 333 7.74 -19.14 10.45
CA ALA A 333 6.78 -18.13 10.92
C ALA A 333 6.51 -16.98 9.94
N ASP A 334 7.28 -16.91 8.86
CA ASP A 334 7.42 -15.77 7.98
C ASP A 334 7.49 -16.23 6.51
N GLY A 335 6.33 -16.20 5.83
CA GLY A 335 6.12 -16.65 4.45
C GLY A 335 6.88 -15.91 3.34
N VAL A 336 7.78 -14.99 3.70
CA VAL A 336 8.48 -14.12 2.74
C VAL A 336 10.01 -14.18 2.91
N SER A 337 10.50 -14.88 3.94
CA SER A 337 11.94 -15.01 4.14
C SER A 337 12.51 -16.06 3.16
N SER A 338 13.17 -15.59 2.12
CA SER A 338 14.00 -16.39 1.21
C SER A 338 15.14 -17.03 2.02
N HIS A 339 14.87 -18.16 2.65
CA HIS A 339 15.90 -18.96 3.29
C HIS A 339 16.68 -19.71 2.22
N LYS A 340 18.00 -19.78 2.38
CA LYS A 340 18.87 -20.50 1.46
C LYS A 340 18.55 -21.99 1.58
N HIS A 341 17.88 -22.54 0.59
CA HIS A 341 17.90 -23.98 0.39
C HIS A 341 19.37 -24.37 0.22
N LYS A 342 19.88 -25.31 1.05
CA LYS A 342 21.11 -26.01 0.72
C LYS A 342 20.84 -26.60 -0.65
N ALA A 343 21.54 -26.10 -1.67
CA ALA A 343 21.36 -26.53 -3.05
C ALA A 343 21.52 -28.05 -3.07
N THR A 344 20.40 -28.77 -3.13
CA THR A 344 20.40 -30.13 -3.65
C THR A 344 20.97 -29.98 -5.05
N LYS A 345 22.14 -30.59 -5.29
CA LYS A 345 22.80 -30.56 -6.60
C LYS A 345 21.75 -30.89 -7.66
N ALA A 346 21.34 -29.87 -8.42
CA ALA A 346 20.42 -30.06 -9.51
C ALA A 346 21.09 -31.02 -10.51
N PRO A 347 20.33 -31.94 -11.15
CA PRO A 347 20.87 -32.76 -12.22
C PRO A 347 21.49 -31.84 -13.30
N GLU A 348 22.73 -32.17 -13.65
CA GLU A 348 23.73 -31.33 -14.30
C GLU A 348 23.49 -31.11 -15.81
N THR A 349 22.28 -30.74 -16.25
CA THR A 349 21.95 -30.76 -17.69
C THR A 349 21.28 -29.54 -18.30
N THR A 350 20.95 -28.49 -17.56
CA THR A 350 20.37 -27.28 -18.18
C THR A 350 21.33 -26.10 -18.12
N ARG A 351 22.06 -25.89 -19.22
CA ARG A 351 22.86 -24.67 -19.44
C ARG A 351 21.93 -23.45 -19.31
N PRO A 352 22.28 -22.45 -18.49
CA PRO A 352 21.51 -21.21 -18.37
C PRO A 352 21.46 -20.49 -19.73
N MET A 353 20.27 -20.05 -20.14
CA MET A 353 20.09 -19.28 -21.37
C MET A 353 20.05 -17.78 -21.08
N LEU A 354 20.70 -16.98 -21.93
CA LEU A 354 20.66 -15.52 -21.89
C LEU A 354 19.70 -15.02 -22.95
N CYS A 355 19.02 -13.91 -22.67
CA CYS A 355 18.13 -13.28 -23.67
C CYS A 355 18.96 -12.55 -24.73
N PRO A 356 18.86 -12.92 -26.03
CA PRO A 356 19.65 -12.30 -27.09
C PRO A 356 19.27 -10.83 -27.32
N GLU A 357 18.03 -10.44 -27.04
CA GLU A 357 17.53 -9.07 -27.21
C GLU A 357 17.89 -8.12 -26.06
N CYS A 358 18.52 -8.65 -25.01
CA CYS A 358 18.92 -7.91 -23.82
C CYS A 358 20.43 -8.09 -23.57
N PRO A 359 21.31 -7.62 -24.47
CA PRO A 359 22.76 -7.90 -24.40
C PRO A 359 23.45 -7.38 -23.13
N HIS A 360 22.83 -6.44 -22.41
CA HIS A 360 23.32 -5.92 -21.13
C HIS A 360 22.77 -6.67 -19.90
N SER A 361 21.82 -7.59 -20.08
CA SER A 361 21.24 -8.38 -18.98
C SER A 361 22.11 -9.59 -18.68
N ARG A 362 22.66 -9.65 -17.46
CA ARG A 362 23.35 -10.85 -16.95
C ARG A 362 22.39 -11.90 -16.39
N ARG A 363 21.08 -11.74 -16.61
CA ARG A 363 20.05 -12.60 -16.05
C ARG A 363 19.98 -13.90 -16.86
N SER A 364 20.23 -15.02 -16.20
CA SER A 364 20.00 -16.34 -16.75
C SER A 364 18.54 -16.74 -16.60
N PHE A 365 18.00 -17.37 -17.63
CA PHE A 365 16.63 -17.86 -17.66
C PHE A 365 16.61 -19.38 -17.81
N SER A 366 15.58 -20.00 -17.26
CA SER A 366 15.12 -21.29 -17.77
C SER A 366 14.52 -21.10 -19.17
N GLU A 367 14.35 -22.18 -19.95
CA GLU A 367 13.74 -22.10 -21.27
C GLU A 367 12.37 -21.41 -21.27
N GLN A 368 11.49 -21.83 -20.35
CA GLN A 368 10.18 -21.21 -20.19
C GLN A 368 10.28 -19.74 -19.77
N GLY A 369 11.18 -19.42 -18.82
CA GLY A 369 11.39 -18.05 -18.37
C GLY A 369 11.91 -17.12 -19.45
N LEU A 370 12.69 -17.64 -20.41
CA LEU A 370 13.16 -16.87 -21.56
C LEU A 370 12.02 -16.59 -22.55
N ARG A 371 11.17 -17.59 -22.83
CA ARG A 371 9.98 -17.41 -23.69
C ARG A 371 9.03 -16.37 -23.11
N ASP A 372 8.72 -16.45 -21.82
CA ASP A 372 7.83 -15.50 -21.13
C ASP A 372 8.41 -14.08 -21.15
N HIS A 373 9.73 -13.97 -20.95
CA HIS A 373 10.46 -12.69 -21.03
C HIS A 373 10.36 -12.06 -22.43
N MET A 374 10.59 -12.83 -23.50
CA MET A 374 10.50 -12.34 -24.88
C MET A 374 9.06 -11.92 -25.25
N LEU A 375 8.07 -12.73 -24.88
CA LEU A 375 6.65 -12.41 -25.10
C LEU A 375 6.27 -11.07 -24.45
N SER A 376 6.75 -10.82 -23.22
CA SER A 376 6.46 -9.57 -22.50
C SER A 376 7.01 -8.31 -23.19
N ARG A 377 8.06 -8.43 -24.02
CA ARG A 377 8.62 -7.31 -24.80
C ARG A 377 7.91 -7.10 -26.14
N SER A 378 7.43 -8.17 -26.76
CA SER A 378 6.78 -8.11 -28.08
C SER A 378 5.44 -7.36 -28.08
N VAL A 379 4.83 -7.14 -26.91
CA VAL A 379 3.60 -6.35 -26.76
C VAL A 379 3.93 -4.85 -26.62
N ASN A 380 4.42 -4.25 -27.70
CA ASN A 380 4.44 -2.78 -27.83
C ASN A 380 3.04 -2.29 -28.20
N PHE A 381 2.39 -1.56 -27.29
CA PHE A 381 1.17 -0.81 -27.59
C PHE A 381 1.52 0.38 -28.49
N PRO A 382 0.82 0.63 -29.61
CA PRO A 382 0.95 1.89 -30.32
C PRO A 382 0.52 3.03 -29.40
N SER A 383 1.41 4.01 -29.22
CA SER A 383 1.12 5.26 -28.53
C SER A 383 -0.01 5.97 -29.26
N ILE A 384 -1.21 5.99 -28.69
CA ILE A 384 -2.30 6.83 -29.17
C ILE A 384 -1.93 8.28 -28.84
N VAL A 385 -1.48 9.02 -29.85
CA VAL A 385 -1.27 10.47 -29.79
C VAL A 385 -2.64 11.11 -29.92
N PHE A 386 -3.12 11.75 -28.84
CA PHE A 386 -4.28 12.63 -28.91
C PHE A 386 -3.83 13.99 -29.44
N THR A 387 -4.08 14.28 -30.72
CA THR A 387 -4.12 15.65 -31.23
C THR A 387 -5.49 16.21 -30.94
N ALA A 388 -5.58 17.12 -29.96
CA ALA A 388 -6.77 17.92 -29.72
C ALA A 388 -6.71 19.15 -30.64
N ASP A 389 -7.18 19.00 -31.86
CA ASP A 389 -7.55 20.12 -32.74
C ASP A 389 -9.06 20.13 -32.91
N ALA A 390 -9.65 21.30 -32.64
CA ALA A 390 -10.92 21.86 -33.14
C ALA A 390 -11.75 22.51 -32.02
N SER A 391 -11.53 23.81 -31.82
CA SER A 391 -12.55 24.70 -31.29
C SER A 391 -13.67 24.87 -32.31
N PRO A 392 -14.97 24.75 -31.96
CA PRO A 392 -16.01 25.26 -32.81
C PRO A 392 -16.20 26.76 -32.52
N GLY A 393 -16.15 27.56 -33.59
CA GLY A 393 -16.53 28.96 -33.56
C GLY A 393 -18.01 29.11 -33.19
N ILE A 394 -18.27 30.02 -32.25
CA ILE A 394 -19.61 30.56 -32.00
C ILE A 394 -19.75 31.74 -32.96
N SER A 395 -20.54 31.55 -34.00
CA SER A 395 -21.07 32.63 -34.84
C SER A 395 -22.37 33.16 -34.23
N ASP A 396 -22.41 34.48 -34.21
CA ASP A 396 -23.51 35.41 -33.94
C ASP A 396 -24.93 34.87 -34.14
N LEU A 397 -25.81 35.16 -33.18
CA LEU A 397 -27.19 35.53 -33.45
C LEU A 397 -27.61 36.69 -32.54
N SER A 398 -28.05 37.73 -33.25
CA SER A 398 -28.86 38.91 -32.86
C SER A 398 -30.09 38.60 -32.03
#